data_AF-A0A6L5R0W7-F1
#
_entry.id   AF-A0A6L5R0W7-F1
#
_cell.length_a   1.000
_cell.length_b   1.000
_cell.length_c   1.000
_cell.angle_alpha   90.00
_cell.angle_beta   90.00
_cell.angle_gamma   90.00
#
_symmetry.space_group_name_H-M   'P 1'
#
loop_
_entity.id
_entity.type
_entity.pdbx_description
1 polymer ?
#
loop_
_entity_poly.entity_id
_entity_poly.type
_entity_poly.pdbx_seq_one_letter_code
_entity_poly.pdbx_strand_id
1 'polypeptide(L)'
;MGSLFDGYAATRSRRRSRERPWDEMFPSDSVSVREPYRELYPALARMTQDELRGRTDALASSYLAQGVTFDFAGEERPFPLDAVPRVIAAREWNVVEAGVAQRVRALERFLGDVYGPQNCVRDGVIPAALISSSSHFHRQAAGIVSANGVRIHVAGIDVIRDEVGDWRVLEDNVRVPSGVSYVISNRRVMAQTLPELFTSMRVRPVGDYPNRLLQALRASAPEGVDEPNIVVLTPGVYNSAYYEHTLLARLMGVELVEGRDLFCSGGRVWMRTTAGPTRVDVIYRRVDDEFLDPQQFRPDSVLGAPGLMLAARLGHVTIANAVGNGVADDKLVYTYVPDLIRYYLGEEPILPNVDTWRLEEPEALAEVLDRLDQLVVKPVDGSGGKGLVVGPDASRGELADLRARLLADPRGWIAQPVVQLSTLPTLVEDGMRPRHADLRPFAVNDGENVWVLPGGLTRVALPEGQLVVNSSQGGGSKDTWVLDDSVTTGPVAGIVPSPNPSGAGVGSIVADQATAPVTAAIPLLGDGAAASPHHRHRPESSPQDEDAPVRQQQQQQQQQQRPSRRPTRGEAEPC
;
A
#
# COMPACT_ATOMS: atom_id res chain seq x y z
N MET A 1 13.49 26.18 29.29
CA MET A 1 13.04 25.50 28.06
C MET A 1 12.74 24.07 28.44
N GLY A 2 11.53 23.59 28.14
CA GLY A 2 11.17 22.22 28.46
C GLY A 2 11.96 21.21 27.64
N SER A 3 12.15 19.99 28.16
CA SER A 3 12.70 18.89 27.36
C SER A 3 11.75 18.52 26.22
N LEU A 4 12.27 17.96 25.12
CA LEU A 4 11.47 17.56 23.94
C LEU A 4 10.28 16.65 24.31
N PHE A 5 10.40 15.87 25.40
CA PHE A 5 9.39 14.93 25.88
C PHE A 5 8.61 15.42 27.11
N ASP A 6 8.68 16.72 27.43
CA ASP A 6 7.91 17.28 28.54
C ASP A 6 6.40 17.07 28.35
N GLY A 7 5.75 16.54 29.38
CA GLY A 7 4.32 16.21 29.37
C GLY A 7 3.93 14.97 28.56
N TYR A 8 4.90 14.26 27.95
CA TYR A 8 4.67 13.04 27.19
C TYR A 8 4.06 11.92 28.06
N ALA A 9 4.60 11.70 29.26
CA ALA A 9 4.09 10.69 30.19
C ALA A 9 2.69 11.02 30.74
N ALA A 10 2.37 12.31 30.94
CA ALA A 10 1.10 12.75 31.51
C ALA A 10 -0.07 12.62 30.52
N THR A 11 0.19 12.77 29.23
CA THR A 11 -0.83 12.66 28.16
C THR A 11 -1.21 11.22 27.84
N ARG A 12 -0.41 10.23 28.25
CA ARG A 12 -0.74 8.79 28.16
C ARG A 12 -1.94 8.37 29.02
N SER A 13 -2.30 9.15 30.05
CA SER A 13 -3.24 8.75 31.12
C SER A 13 -4.70 9.17 30.90
N ARG A 14 -5.05 9.84 29.79
CA ARG A 14 -6.31 10.60 29.70
C ARG A 14 -7.54 9.88 29.14
N ARG A 15 -7.42 8.64 28.62
CA ARG A 15 -8.58 7.92 28.07
C ARG A 15 -9.28 7.05 29.12
N ARG A 16 -10.60 6.93 28.99
CA ARG A 16 -11.51 6.07 29.79
C ARG A 16 -11.33 4.56 29.54
N SER A 17 -10.33 4.12 28.77
CA SER A 17 -10.05 2.68 28.59
C SER A 17 -9.38 2.12 29.84
N ARG A 18 -9.77 0.91 30.24
CA ARG A 18 -9.21 0.22 31.41
C ARG A 18 -7.73 -0.14 31.24
N GLU A 19 -7.25 -0.26 30.00
CA GLU A 19 -5.89 -0.66 29.66
C GLU A 19 -5.16 0.45 28.90
N ARG A 20 -3.87 0.62 29.23
CA ARG A 20 -2.99 1.62 28.62
C ARG A 20 -2.39 1.03 27.34
N PRO A 21 -2.31 1.79 26.23
CA PRO A 21 -1.67 1.31 25.02
C PRO A 21 -0.18 1.05 25.28
N TRP A 22 0.35 0.02 24.62
CA TRP A 22 1.80 -0.16 24.51
C TRP A 22 2.42 1.08 23.86
N ASP A 23 3.65 1.42 24.23
CA ASP A 23 4.39 2.48 23.57
C ASP A 23 5.77 1.97 23.21
N GLU A 24 6.16 2.30 22.00
CA GLU A 24 7.34 1.73 21.35
C GLU A 24 8.65 2.29 21.91
N MET A 25 8.65 3.48 22.48
CA MET A 25 9.86 4.12 23.02
C MET A 25 9.96 3.98 24.53
N PHE A 26 8.89 4.22 25.27
CA PHE A 26 8.91 4.24 26.74
C PHE A 26 8.06 3.10 27.33
N PRO A 27 8.59 2.31 28.27
CA PRO A 27 7.79 1.35 29.03
C PRO A 27 6.73 2.06 29.89
N SER A 28 5.76 1.29 30.37
CA SER A 28 4.58 1.78 31.10
C SER A 28 4.93 2.44 32.44
N ASP A 29 5.99 1.95 33.10
CA ASP A 29 6.31 2.23 34.51
C ASP A 29 7.71 2.83 34.73
N SER A 30 8.40 3.27 33.67
CA SER A 30 9.76 3.81 33.78
C SER A 30 10.04 4.94 32.80
N VAL A 31 10.95 5.83 33.21
CA VAL A 31 11.55 6.88 32.37
C VAL A 31 12.65 6.29 31.45
N SER A 32 13.08 5.05 31.69
CA SER A 32 14.10 4.36 30.89
C SER A 32 13.56 3.94 29.53
N VAL A 33 14.28 4.25 28.46
CA VAL A 33 13.89 3.94 27.09
C VAL A 33 14.04 2.45 26.77
N ARG A 34 13.14 1.91 25.95
CA ARG A 34 13.21 0.53 25.45
C ARG A 34 14.49 0.29 24.65
N GLU A 35 14.96 -0.95 24.68
CA GLU A 35 16.26 -1.32 24.10
C GLU A 35 16.47 -0.86 22.64
N PRO A 36 15.51 -1.02 21.71
CA PRO A 36 15.67 -0.60 20.32
C PRO A 36 15.86 0.92 20.15
N TYR A 37 15.41 1.70 21.13
CA TYR A 37 15.44 3.17 21.10
C TYR A 37 16.61 3.76 21.89
N ARG A 38 17.50 2.96 22.51
CA ARG A 38 18.59 3.44 23.37
C ARG A 38 19.58 4.38 22.68
N GLU A 39 19.88 4.15 21.41
CA GLU A 39 20.79 5.03 20.63
C GLU A 39 20.06 6.24 20.04
N LEU A 40 18.81 6.05 19.62
CA LEU A 40 17.99 7.10 19.01
C LEU A 40 17.58 8.16 20.04
N TYR A 41 17.19 7.75 21.25
CA TYR A 41 16.66 8.68 22.25
C TYR A 41 17.65 9.78 22.65
N PRO A 42 18.94 9.52 22.98
CA PRO A 42 19.90 10.58 23.27
C PRO A 42 20.08 11.58 22.13
N ALA A 43 19.98 11.14 20.87
CA ALA A 43 20.05 12.04 19.72
C ALA A 43 18.80 12.94 19.65
N LEU A 44 17.61 12.39 19.89
CA LEU A 44 16.37 13.17 19.97
C LEU A 44 16.34 14.12 21.17
N ALA A 45 16.74 13.65 22.36
CA ALA A 45 16.69 14.39 23.61
C ALA A 45 17.66 15.58 23.65
N ARG A 46 18.68 15.61 22.79
CA ARG A 46 19.57 16.75 22.60
C ARG A 46 18.96 17.86 21.74
N MET A 47 17.90 17.56 20.99
CA MET A 47 17.23 18.52 20.12
C MET A 47 16.14 19.27 20.86
N THR A 48 15.99 20.54 20.54
CA THR A 48 14.83 21.35 20.93
C THR A 48 13.64 21.05 20.03
N GLN A 49 12.43 21.40 20.50
CA GLN A 49 11.22 21.26 19.71
C GLN A 49 11.27 22.06 18.40
N ASP A 50 11.87 23.24 18.42
CA ASP A 50 11.99 24.10 17.23
C ASP A 50 13.01 23.55 16.23
N GLU A 51 14.11 22.95 16.69
CA GLU A 51 15.03 22.24 15.79
C GLU A 51 14.36 21.05 15.11
N LEU A 52 13.54 20.28 15.83
CA LEU A 52 12.83 19.13 15.26
C LEU A 52 11.73 19.57 14.28
N ARG A 53 11.00 20.66 14.58
CA ARG A 53 10.05 21.28 13.64
C ARG A 53 10.76 21.76 12.38
N GLY A 54 11.86 22.51 12.52
CA GLY A 54 12.63 22.99 11.37
C GLY A 54 13.16 21.85 10.50
N ARG A 55 13.58 20.72 11.09
CA ARG A 55 13.90 19.51 10.33
C ARG A 55 12.68 18.96 9.62
N THR A 56 11.54 18.84 10.29
CA THR A 56 10.28 18.33 9.71
C THR A 56 9.82 19.18 8.52
N ASP A 57 9.92 20.51 8.63
CA ASP A 57 9.60 21.45 7.54
C ASP A 57 10.56 21.28 6.34
N ALA A 58 11.85 21.04 6.62
CA ALA A 58 12.82 20.71 5.59
C ALA A 58 12.51 19.35 4.92
N LEU A 59 12.06 18.34 5.69
CA LEU A 59 11.59 17.06 5.13
C LEU A 59 10.39 17.28 4.22
N ALA A 60 9.38 18.02 4.66
CA ALA A 60 8.18 18.31 3.88
C ALA A 60 8.51 19.05 2.58
N SER A 61 9.46 19.99 2.63
CA SER A 61 9.96 20.71 1.45
C SER A 61 10.71 19.77 0.49
N SER A 62 11.51 18.84 1.01
CA SER A 62 12.19 17.80 0.22
C SER A 62 11.19 16.85 -0.46
N TYR A 63 10.10 16.49 0.24
CA TYR A 63 9.00 15.68 -0.31
C TYR A 63 8.35 16.34 -1.51
N LEU A 64 7.97 17.62 -1.37
CA LEU A 64 7.44 18.42 -2.47
C LEU A 64 8.42 18.47 -3.66
N ALA A 65 9.70 18.74 -3.40
CA ALA A 65 10.71 18.80 -4.45
C ALA A 65 10.92 17.47 -5.18
N GLN A 66 10.71 16.35 -4.50
CA GLN A 66 10.78 15.00 -5.07
C GLN A 66 9.44 14.54 -5.70
N GLY A 67 8.41 15.38 -5.67
CA GLY A 67 7.07 15.06 -6.17
C GLY A 67 6.33 14.04 -5.33
N VAL A 68 6.75 13.80 -4.08
CA VAL A 68 6.07 12.88 -3.15
C VAL A 68 4.81 13.57 -2.62
N THR A 69 3.72 13.48 -3.37
CA THR A 69 2.42 14.05 -3.02
C THR A 69 1.38 12.95 -2.78
N PHE A 70 0.27 13.34 -2.16
CA PHE A 70 -0.95 12.54 -2.10
C PHE A 70 -2.15 13.45 -2.37
N ASP A 71 -3.21 12.86 -2.91
CA ASP A 71 -4.48 13.55 -3.06
C ASP A 71 -5.20 13.60 -1.71
N PHE A 72 -5.43 14.82 -1.21
CA PHE A 72 -6.33 15.10 -0.10
C PHE A 72 -7.44 16.04 -0.56
N ALA A 73 -8.65 15.51 -0.68
CA ALA A 73 -9.84 16.26 -1.06
C ALA A 73 -9.73 16.99 -2.43
N GLY A 74 -8.98 16.42 -3.38
CA GLY A 74 -8.76 16.97 -4.72
C GLY A 74 -7.56 17.92 -4.82
N GLU A 75 -6.82 18.13 -3.73
CA GLU A 75 -5.57 18.90 -3.72
C GLU A 75 -4.37 17.98 -3.47
N GLU A 76 -3.34 18.10 -4.30
CA GLU A 76 -2.05 17.45 -4.03
C GLU A 76 -1.35 18.12 -2.85
N ARG A 77 -1.10 17.35 -1.79
CA ARG A 77 -0.35 17.80 -0.60
C ARG A 77 0.86 16.90 -0.37
N PRO A 78 1.94 17.40 0.25
CA PRO A 78 3.03 16.54 0.67
C PRO A 78 2.55 15.59 1.76
N PHE A 79 2.87 14.30 1.59
CA PHE A 79 2.51 13.29 2.56
C PHE A 79 3.16 13.61 3.92
N PRO A 80 2.40 13.80 5.02
CA PRO A 80 2.99 14.20 6.30
C PRO A 80 3.96 13.12 6.79
N LEU A 81 5.24 13.47 6.88
CA LEU A 81 6.30 12.62 7.40
C LEU A 81 6.73 13.14 8.77
N ASP A 82 6.62 12.30 9.79
CA ASP A 82 7.15 12.60 11.11
C ASP A 82 8.64 12.19 11.19
N ALA A 83 9.46 13.10 11.73
CA ALA A 83 10.92 12.92 11.82
C ALA A 83 11.37 11.87 12.85
N VAL A 84 10.49 11.37 13.70
CA VAL A 84 10.79 10.31 14.68
C VAL A 84 10.40 8.94 14.08
N PRO A 85 11.38 8.08 13.76
CA PRO A 85 11.11 6.79 13.14
C PRO A 85 10.51 5.79 14.14
N ARG A 86 9.82 4.78 13.60
CA ARG A 86 9.52 3.54 14.31
C ARG A 86 10.75 2.65 14.27
N VAL A 87 11.20 2.13 15.41
CA VAL A 87 12.38 1.24 15.48
C VAL A 87 11.94 -0.14 15.94
N ILE A 88 12.35 -1.19 15.21
CA ILE A 88 12.02 -2.58 15.46
C ILE A 88 13.32 -3.39 15.53
N ALA A 89 13.52 -4.16 16.61
CA ALA A 89 14.70 -5.00 16.74
C ALA A 89 14.67 -6.18 15.75
N ALA A 90 15.85 -6.64 15.34
CA ALA A 90 16.02 -7.77 14.42
C ALA A 90 15.20 -9.01 14.86
N ARG A 91 15.31 -9.43 16.13
CA ARG A 91 14.56 -10.57 16.67
C ARG A 91 13.04 -10.44 16.56
N GLU A 92 12.51 -9.22 16.75
CA GLU A 92 11.07 -8.96 16.65
C GLU A 92 10.64 -8.98 15.19
N TRP A 93 11.47 -8.40 14.32
CA TRP A 93 11.25 -8.41 12.89
C TRP A 93 11.28 -9.82 12.30
N ASN A 94 12.19 -10.69 12.75
CA ASN A 94 12.27 -12.07 12.25
C ASN A 94 10.94 -12.83 12.44
N VAL A 95 10.18 -12.55 13.50
CA VAL A 95 8.84 -13.12 13.72
C VAL A 95 7.83 -12.55 12.72
N VAL A 96 7.85 -11.22 12.50
CA VAL A 96 6.98 -10.55 11.53
C VAL A 96 7.28 -11.04 10.11
N GLU A 97 8.55 -11.10 9.73
CA GLU A 97 9.04 -11.60 8.43
C GLU A 97 8.57 -13.04 8.19
N ALA A 98 8.81 -13.95 9.14
CA ALA A 98 8.39 -15.35 9.01
C ALA A 98 6.86 -15.50 8.94
N GLY A 99 6.11 -14.76 9.75
CA GLY A 99 4.66 -14.86 9.78
C GLY A 99 3.97 -14.22 8.58
N VAL A 100 4.48 -13.09 8.07
CA VAL A 100 4.01 -12.50 6.80
C VAL A 100 4.26 -13.46 5.65
N ALA A 101 5.46 -14.05 5.57
CA ALA A 101 5.78 -15.03 4.52
C ALA A 101 4.89 -16.28 4.60
N GLN A 102 4.68 -16.84 5.81
CA GLN A 102 3.76 -17.96 6.04
C GLN A 102 2.34 -17.63 5.57
N ARG A 103 1.83 -16.46 5.99
CA ARG A 103 0.46 -16.03 5.66
C ARG A 103 0.27 -15.87 4.16
N VAL A 104 1.21 -15.24 3.46
CA VAL A 104 1.16 -15.10 2.00
C VAL A 104 1.17 -16.46 1.31
N ARG A 105 2.01 -17.42 1.76
CA ARG A 105 1.99 -18.80 1.23
C ARG A 105 0.62 -19.47 1.39
N ALA A 106 -0.05 -19.29 2.52
CA ALA A 106 -1.38 -19.85 2.75
C ALA A 106 -2.45 -19.18 1.87
N LEU A 107 -2.42 -17.85 1.73
CA LEU A 107 -3.34 -17.11 0.86
C LEU A 107 -3.14 -17.46 -0.63
N GLU A 108 -1.89 -17.67 -1.05
CA GLU A 108 -1.54 -18.13 -2.39
C GLU A 108 -2.16 -19.51 -2.67
N ARG A 109 -2.02 -20.46 -1.75
CA ARG A 109 -2.65 -21.79 -1.84
C ARG A 109 -4.18 -21.70 -1.84
N PHE A 110 -4.76 -20.85 -0.99
CA PHE A 110 -6.20 -20.61 -0.95
C PHE A 110 -6.73 -20.11 -2.29
N LEU A 111 -6.11 -19.08 -2.87
CA LEU A 111 -6.53 -18.54 -4.16
C LEU A 111 -6.38 -19.57 -5.30
N GLY A 112 -5.29 -20.34 -5.29
CA GLY A 112 -5.09 -21.43 -6.24
C GLY A 112 -6.16 -22.51 -6.13
N ASP A 113 -6.60 -22.83 -4.91
CA ASP A 113 -7.65 -23.80 -4.66
C ASP A 113 -9.05 -23.27 -5.03
N VAL A 114 -9.37 -22.03 -4.65
CA VAL A 114 -10.66 -21.36 -4.94
C VAL A 114 -10.94 -21.25 -6.43
N TYR A 115 -9.91 -20.94 -7.23
CA TYR A 115 -10.02 -20.85 -8.69
C TYR A 115 -9.70 -22.17 -9.42
N GLY A 116 -9.42 -23.23 -8.67
CA GLY A 116 -9.08 -24.56 -9.17
C GLY A 116 -9.96 -25.65 -8.54
N PRO A 117 -9.39 -26.62 -7.81
CA PRO A 117 -10.09 -27.81 -7.34
C PRO A 117 -11.06 -27.61 -6.15
N GLN A 118 -10.98 -26.49 -5.43
CA GLN A 118 -11.84 -26.14 -4.29
C GLN A 118 -11.87 -27.20 -3.16
N ASN A 119 -10.71 -27.76 -2.83
CA ASN A 119 -10.57 -28.77 -1.77
C ASN A 119 -10.93 -28.21 -0.39
N CYS A 120 -10.54 -26.98 -0.03
CA CYS A 120 -10.86 -26.39 1.27
C CYS A 120 -12.37 -26.25 1.51
N VAL A 121 -13.15 -26.07 0.44
CA VAL A 121 -14.61 -26.06 0.50
C VAL A 121 -15.16 -27.47 0.66
N ARG A 122 -14.67 -28.42 -0.15
CA ARG A 122 -15.11 -29.82 -0.10
C ARG A 122 -14.82 -30.47 1.25
N ASP A 123 -13.68 -30.13 1.85
CA ASP A 123 -13.23 -30.67 3.13
C ASP A 123 -13.83 -29.90 4.33
N GLY A 124 -14.66 -28.87 4.06
CA GLY A 124 -15.43 -28.14 5.08
C GLY A 124 -14.63 -27.11 5.88
N VAL A 125 -13.43 -26.73 5.45
CA VAL A 125 -12.59 -25.72 6.12
C VAL A 125 -13.20 -24.33 5.97
N ILE A 126 -13.73 -24.01 4.79
CA ILE A 126 -14.43 -22.75 4.52
C ILE A 126 -15.76 -23.00 3.79
N PRO A 127 -16.86 -22.33 4.17
CA PRO A 127 -18.15 -22.53 3.50
C PRO A 127 -18.14 -22.04 2.05
N ALA A 128 -18.73 -22.82 1.13
CA ALA A 128 -18.89 -22.43 -0.27
C ALA A 128 -19.64 -21.09 -0.45
N ALA A 129 -20.63 -20.85 0.42
CA ALA A 129 -21.41 -19.62 0.42
C ALA A 129 -20.53 -18.39 0.66
N LEU A 130 -19.49 -18.50 1.49
CA LEU A 130 -18.53 -17.43 1.80
C LEU A 130 -17.83 -16.92 0.53
N ILE A 131 -17.26 -17.84 -0.25
CA ILE A 131 -16.58 -17.51 -1.50
C ILE A 131 -17.59 -17.03 -2.55
N SER A 132 -18.66 -17.80 -2.77
CA SER A 132 -19.59 -17.56 -3.89
C SER A 132 -20.43 -16.29 -3.78
N SER A 133 -20.61 -15.75 -2.56
CA SER A 133 -21.31 -14.48 -2.35
C SER A 133 -20.39 -13.27 -2.24
N SER A 134 -19.07 -13.45 -2.22
CA SER A 134 -18.16 -12.30 -2.16
C SER A 134 -18.26 -11.51 -3.46
N SER A 135 -18.40 -10.19 -3.33
CA SER A 135 -18.44 -9.26 -4.47
C SER A 135 -17.11 -9.26 -5.25
N HIS A 136 -16.03 -9.69 -4.61
CA HIS A 136 -14.68 -9.77 -5.17
C HIS A 136 -14.29 -11.18 -5.66
N PHE A 137 -15.23 -12.13 -5.67
CA PHE A 137 -15.03 -13.42 -6.34
C PHE A 137 -15.35 -13.32 -7.83
N HIS A 138 -14.36 -12.97 -8.64
CA HIS A 138 -14.52 -12.85 -10.09
C HIS A 138 -14.37 -14.20 -10.80
N ARG A 139 -15.48 -14.82 -11.22
CA ARG A 139 -15.47 -16.08 -12.00
C ARG A 139 -14.65 -15.97 -13.29
N GLN A 140 -14.53 -14.77 -13.83
CA GLN A 140 -13.69 -14.44 -14.99
C GLN A 140 -12.21 -14.80 -14.77
N ALA A 141 -11.73 -14.88 -13.52
CA ALA A 141 -10.36 -15.27 -13.22
C ALA A 141 -10.13 -16.80 -13.29
N ALA A 142 -11.19 -17.61 -13.35
CA ALA A 142 -11.06 -19.07 -13.42
C ALA A 142 -10.28 -19.50 -14.68
N GLY A 143 -9.36 -20.45 -14.49
CA GLY A 143 -8.50 -20.99 -15.55
C GLY A 143 -7.36 -20.05 -15.98
N ILE A 144 -7.19 -18.88 -15.34
CA ILE A 144 -6.01 -18.03 -15.56
C ILE A 144 -4.93 -18.44 -14.55
N VAL A 145 -3.81 -18.92 -15.08
CA VAL A 145 -2.64 -19.35 -14.32
C VAL A 145 -1.43 -18.64 -14.89
N SER A 146 -0.67 -17.94 -14.05
CA SER A 146 0.61 -17.33 -14.41
C SER A 146 1.67 -18.41 -14.64
N ALA A 147 2.70 -18.09 -15.42
CA ALA A 147 3.73 -19.07 -15.78
C ALA A 147 4.48 -19.65 -14.57
N ASN A 148 4.75 -18.83 -13.55
CA ASN A 148 5.35 -19.28 -12.29
C ASN A 148 4.31 -19.74 -11.24
N GLY A 149 3.03 -19.80 -11.60
CA GLY A 149 1.95 -20.19 -10.69
C GLY A 149 1.60 -19.17 -9.60
N VAL A 150 2.25 -17.99 -9.57
CA VAL A 150 2.03 -16.94 -8.57
C VAL A 150 0.79 -16.10 -8.90
N ARG A 151 -0.11 -15.99 -7.93
CA ARG A 151 -1.28 -15.11 -7.95
C ARG A 151 -1.01 -13.82 -7.18
N ILE A 152 -0.33 -13.90 -6.04
CA ILE A 152 0.00 -12.76 -5.17
C ILE A 152 1.47 -12.41 -5.34
N HIS A 153 1.81 -11.62 -6.38
CA HIS A 153 3.19 -11.17 -6.59
C HIS A 153 3.61 -10.13 -5.53
N VAL A 154 2.69 -9.29 -5.10
CA VAL A 154 2.88 -8.31 -4.03
C VAL A 154 1.76 -8.44 -3.00
N ALA A 155 2.12 -8.53 -1.72
CA ALA A 155 1.17 -8.48 -0.61
C ALA A 155 1.51 -7.33 0.33
N GLY A 156 0.49 -6.63 0.84
CA GLY A 156 0.62 -5.72 1.97
C GLY A 156 -0.16 -6.27 3.15
N ILE A 157 0.52 -6.65 4.23
CA ILE A 157 -0.13 -7.25 5.41
C ILE A 157 -0.17 -6.22 6.53
N ASP A 158 -1.33 -5.70 6.88
CA ASP A 158 -1.42 -4.71 7.96
C ASP A 158 -1.27 -5.42 9.30
N VAL A 159 -0.26 -5.04 10.06
CA VAL A 159 0.01 -5.53 11.41
C VAL A 159 -0.01 -4.41 12.42
N ILE A 160 -0.46 -4.73 13.62
CA ILE A 160 -0.47 -3.86 14.78
C ILE A 160 0.26 -4.55 15.92
N ARG A 161 0.74 -3.72 16.86
CA ARG A 161 1.19 -4.19 18.16
C ARG A 161 0.11 -3.82 19.17
N ASP A 162 -0.37 -4.81 19.92
CA ASP A 162 -1.48 -4.63 20.88
C ASP A 162 -0.99 -4.05 22.24
N GLU A 163 -1.91 -3.92 23.21
CA GLU A 163 -1.63 -3.40 24.54
C GLU A 163 -0.59 -4.19 25.35
N VAL A 164 -0.42 -5.48 25.06
CA VAL A 164 0.57 -6.34 25.75
C VAL A 164 1.91 -6.41 25.01
N GLY A 165 1.97 -5.88 23.78
CA GLY A 165 3.19 -5.81 22.97
C GLY A 165 3.30 -6.91 21.91
N ASP A 166 2.25 -7.70 21.71
CA ASP A 166 2.22 -8.78 20.74
C ASP A 166 1.82 -8.28 19.35
N TRP A 167 2.36 -8.90 18.31
CA TRP A 167 2.03 -8.59 16.93
C TRP A 167 0.75 -9.31 16.48
N ARG A 168 -0.16 -8.60 15.84
CA ARG A 168 -1.40 -9.15 15.28
C ARG A 168 -1.63 -8.65 13.87
N VAL A 169 -2.16 -9.51 13.00
CA VAL A 169 -2.61 -9.11 11.67
C VAL A 169 -3.98 -8.45 11.78
N LEU A 170 -4.12 -7.27 11.20
CA LEU A 170 -5.36 -6.50 11.14
C LEU A 170 -6.10 -6.69 9.82
N GLU A 171 -5.38 -6.71 8.69
CA GLU A 171 -5.95 -6.77 7.35
C GLU A 171 -4.93 -7.31 6.34
N ASP A 172 -5.41 -8.04 5.34
CA ASP A 172 -4.62 -8.49 4.19
C ASP A 172 -4.90 -7.58 3.00
N ASN A 173 -3.88 -7.29 2.18
CA ASN A 173 -4.07 -6.52 0.94
C ASN A 173 -3.34 -7.27 -0.18
N VAL A 174 -4.10 -8.05 -0.96
CA VAL A 174 -3.55 -8.94 -2.02
C VAL A 174 -4.11 -8.64 -3.41
N ARG A 175 -4.90 -7.56 -3.53
CA ARG A 175 -5.31 -6.94 -4.79
C ARG A 175 -4.20 -6.06 -5.36
N VAL A 176 -4.30 -4.74 -5.15
CA VAL A 176 -3.35 -3.73 -5.64
C VAL A 176 -2.79 -2.96 -4.43
N PRO A 177 -1.95 -3.60 -3.58
CA PRO A 177 -1.43 -2.94 -2.39
C PRO A 177 -0.59 -1.71 -2.77
N SER A 178 -0.77 -0.63 -2.01
CA SER A 178 -0.03 0.61 -2.15
C SER A 178 0.65 1.02 -0.86
N GLY A 179 1.65 1.89 -0.98
CA GLY A 179 2.35 2.55 0.12
C GLY A 179 3.87 2.31 0.16
N VAL A 180 4.40 1.46 -0.71
CA VAL A 180 5.83 1.12 -0.72
C VAL A 180 6.70 2.27 -1.23
N SER A 181 6.17 3.15 -2.10
CA SER A 181 6.88 4.36 -2.50
C SER A 181 7.20 5.24 -1.30
N TYR A 182 6.24 5.40 -0.37
CA TYR A 182 6.46 6.13 0.86
C TYR A 182 7.53 5.46 1.72
N VAL A 183 7.62 4.12 1.76
CA VAL A 183 8.70 3.43 2.49
C VAL A 183 10.08 3.81 1.95
N ILE A 184 10.25 3.74 0.63
CA ILE A 184 11.52 4.06 -0.05
C ILE A 184 11.85 5.55 0.12
N SER A 185 10.88 6.44 -0.11
CA SER A 185 11.04 7.89 0.01
C SER A 185 11.29 8.32 1.46
N ASN A 186 10.58 7.74 2.44
CA ASN A 186 10.78 7.97 3.88
C ASN A 186 12.22 7.63 4.24
N ARG A 187 12.68 6.42 3.85
CA ARG A 187 14.06 6.00 4.12
C ARG A 187 15.09 6.95 3.54
N ARG A 188 14.94 7.31 2.27
CA ARG A 188 15.91 8.16 1.57
C ARG A 188 16.05 9.52 2.26
N VAL A 189 14.92 10.14 2.60
CA VAL A 189 14.89 11.46 3.24
C VAL A 189 15.41 11.39 4.68
N MET A 190 15.08 10.33 5.42
CA MET A 190 15.61 10.11 6.76
C MET A 190 17.13 9.88 6.75
N ALA A 191 17.66 9.12 5.79
CA ALA A 191 19.09 8.86 5.65
C ALA A 191 19.89 10.14 5.35
N GLN A 192 19.31 11.09 4.61
CA GLN A 192 19.91 12.40 4.35
C GLN A 192 19.89 13.31 5.59
N THR A 193 18.88 13.16 6.45
CA THR A 193 18.62 14.05 7.60
C THR A 193 19.32 13.61 8.87
N LEU A 194 19.50 12.29 9.05
CA LEU A 194 20.10 11.67 10.23
C LEU A 194 21.18 10.62 9.88
N PRO A 195 22.18 10.94 9.02
CA PRO A 195 23.12 9.95 8.48
C PRO A 195 23.92 9.20 9.55
N GLU A 196 24.30 9.89 10.63
CA GLU A 196 25.06 9.34 11.77
C GLU A 196 24.32 8.14 12.42
N LEU A 197 22.99 8.24 12.56
CA LEU A 197 22.17 7.24 13.24
C LEU A 197 21.93 5.99 12.38
N PHE A 198 21.87 6.14 11.06
CA PHE A 198 21.72 4.99 10.15
C PHE A 198 22.89 4.02 10.25
N THR A 199 24.10 4.57 10.39
CA THR A 199 25.32 3.76 10.50
C THR A 199 25.46 3.17 11.89
N SER A 200 25.20 3.96 12.95
CA SER A 200 25.36 3.46 14.33
C SER A 200 24.36 2.36 14.65
N MET A 201 23.08 2.55 14.27
CA MET A 201 22.00 1.61 14.56
C MET A 201 21.91 0.44 13.58
N ARG A 202 22.72 0.42 12.51
CA ARG A 202 22.74 -0.65 11.50
C ARG A 202 21.35 -0.94 10.90
N VAL A 203 20.69 0.10 10.41
CA VAL A 203 19.35 -0.02 9.83
C VAL A 203 19.40 -0.80 8.50
N ARG A 204 18.61 -1.87 8.37
CA ARG A 204 18.52 -2.68 7.13
C ARG A 204 17.99 -1.85 5.95
N PRO A 205 18.54 -2.01 4.73
CA PRO A 205 18.13 -1.22 3.57
C PRO A 205 16.75 -1.67 3.03
N VAL A 206 15.99 -0.71 2.49
CA VAL A 206 14.69 -0.96 1.82
C VAL A 206 14.72 -0.68 0.31
N GLY A 207 15.84 -0.14 -0.20
CA GLY A 207 15.96 0.28 -1.60
C GLY A 207 15.98 -0.85 -2.63
N ASP A 208 16.14 -2.11 -2.21
CA ASP A 208 16.19 -3.28 -3.10
C ASP A 208 14.78 -3.72 -3.59
N TYR A 209 13.71 -3.16 -3.02
CA TYR A 209 12.33 -3.55 -3.34
C TYR A 209 12.01 -3.53 -4.85
N PRO A 210 12.32 -2.46 -5.63
CA PRO A 210 12.01 -2.44 -7.06
C PRO A 210 12.74 -3.55 -7.85
N ASN A 211 13.98 -3.88 -7.47
CA ASN A 211 14.73 -4.96 -8.11
C ASN A 211 14.11 -6.32 -7.80
N ARG A 212 13.72 -6.56 -6.54
CA ARG A 212 13.03 -7.79 -6.13
C ARG A 212 11.70 -7.95 -6.85
N LEU A 213 10.92 -6.87 -6.96
CA LEU A 213 9.67 -6.86 -7.71
C LEU A 213 9.92 -7.15 -9.20
N LEU A 214 10.88 -6.48 -9.83
CA LEU A 214 11.23 -6.73 -11.23
C LEU A 214 11.66 -8.18 -11.47
N GLN A 215 12.45 -8.77 -10.58
CA GLN A 215 12.84 -10.18 -10.66
C GLN A 215 11.63 -11.11 -10.56
N ALA A 216 10.72 -10.88 -9.62
CA ALA A 216 9.48 -11.65 -9.49
C ALA A 216 8.58 -11.55 -10.74
N LEU A 217 8.48 -10.34 -11.33
CA LEU A 217 7.73 -10.12 -12.57
C LEU A 217 8.42 -10.79 -13.77
N ARG A 218 9.75 -10.79 -13.84
CA ARG A 218 10.50 -11.53 -14.88
C ARG A 218 10.30 -13.03 -14.75
N ALA A 219 10.32 -13.56 -13.52
CA ALA A 219 10.08 -14.98 -13.26
C ALA A 219 8.67 -15.42 -13.67
N SER A 220 7.70 -14.50 -13.73
CA SER A 220 6.32 -14.79 -14.14
C SER A 220 6.06 -14.62 -15.64
N ALA A 221 7.10 -14.41 -16.45
CA ALA A 221 6.98 -14.33 -17.89
C ALA A 221 6.42 -15.63 -18.53
N PRO A 222 5.55 -15.52 -19.55
CA PRO A 222 5.08 -16.67 -20.33
C PRO A 222 6.20 -17.57 -20.86
N GLU A 223 5.90 -18.87 -21.04
CA GLU A 223 6.85 -19.83 -21.59
C GLU A 223 7.43 -19.40 -22.94
N GLY A 224 8.74 -19.60 -23.11
CA GLY A 224 9.46 -19.26 -24.34
C GLY A 224 9.81 -17.77 -24.49
N VAL A 225 9.71 -16.98 -23.42
CA VAL A 225 10.12 -15.56 -23.38
C VAL A 225 11.34 -15.41 -22.47
N ASP A 226 12.53 -15.26 -23.07
CA ASP A 226 13.79 -15.09 -22.31
C ASP A 226 13.97 -13.66 -21.79
N GLU A 227 13.58 -12.65 -22.59
CA GLU A 227 13.64 -11.23 -22.25
C GLU A 227 12.23 -10.62 -22.28
N PRO A 228 11.46 -10.74 -21.17
CA PRO A 228 10.07 -10.29 -21.16
C PRO A 228 9.97 -8.77 -21.19
N ASN A 229 9.07 -8.27 -22.03
CA ASN A 229 8.65 -6.87 -21.96
C ASN A 229 7.63 -6.68 -20.83
N ILE A 230 8.05 -5.98 -19.79
CA ILE A 230 7.27 -5.73 -18.58
C ILE A 230 6.80 -4.28 -18.61
N VAL A 231 5.53 -4.05 -18.28
CA VAL A 231 4.95 -2.70 -18.17
C VAL A 231 4.19 -2.52 -16.85
N VAL A 232 4.12 -1.28 -16.37
CA VAL A 232 3.23 -0.89 -15.27
C VAL A 232 1.97 -0.27 -15.84
N LEU A 233 0.82 -0.94 -15.68
CA LEU A 233 -0.47 -0.40 -16.12
C LEU A 233 -1.05 0.51 -15.04
N THR A 234 -1.24 1.78 -15.35
CA THR A 234 -1.77 2.80 -14.44
C THR A 234 -3.14 3.32 -14.90
N PRO A 235 -4.05 3.68 -13.98
CA PRO A 235 -5.30 4.37 -14.30
C PRO A 235 -5.09 5.84 -14.69
N GLY A 236 -3.87 6.37 -14.58
CA GLY A 236 -3.51 7.74 -14.97
C GLY A 236 -3.41 8.71 -13.77
N VAL A 237 -3.16 9.98 -14.09
CA VAL A 237 -2.77 11.04 -13.14
C VAL A 237 -3.81 11.36 -12.07
N TYR A 238 -5.09 11.07 -12.33
CA TYR A 238 -6.18 11.35 -11.38
C TYR A 238 -6.34 10.29 -10.29
N ASN A 239 -5.42 9.32 -10.22
CA ASN A 239 -5.38 8.34 -9.15
C ASN A 239 -4.44 8.80 -8.04
N SER A 240 -4.88 8.70 -6.79
CA SER A 240 -4.09 9.14 -5.62
C SER A 240 -2.76 8.42 -5.44
N ALA A 241 -2.59 7.23 -6.01
CA ALA A 241 -1.35 6.45 -5.99
C ALA A 241 -0.50 6.61 -7.25
N TYR A 242 -0.84 7.51 -8.18
CA TYR A 242 -0.12 7.70 -9.45
C TYR A 242 1.39 7.97 -9.26
N TYR A 243 1.75 8.72 -8.21
CA TYR A 243 3.15 8.94 -7.83
C TYR A 243 3.90 7.62 -7.62
N GLU A 244 3.29 6.67 -6.90
CA GLU A 244 3.88 5.35 -6.65
C GLU A 244 4.06 4.56 -7.95
N HIS A 245 3.08 4.63 -8.85
CA HIS A 245 3.12 3.91 -10.13
C HIS A 245 4.32 4.40 -10.95
N THR A 246 4.46 5.72 -11.05
CA THR A 246 5.56 6.39 -11.77
C THR A 246 6.92 6.09 -11.14
N LEU A 247 7.01 6.17 -9.81
CA LEU A 247 8.26 5.89 -9.10
C LEU A 247 8.70 4.44 -9.31
N LEU A 248 7.80 3.47 -9.15
CA LEU A 248 8.12 2.06 -9.31
C LEU A 248 8.49 1.73 -10.77
N ALA A 249 7.75 2.23 -11.76
CA ALA A 249 8.08 2.04 -13.17
C ALA A 249 9.49 2.56 -13.48
N ARG A 250 9.81 3.78 -13.00
CA ARG A 250 11.14 4.38 -13.17
C ARG A 250 12.25 3.58 -12.50
N LEU A 251 12.06 3.16 -11.25
CA LEU A 251 13.08 2.42 -10.48
C LEU A 251 13.31 1.01 -11.02
N MET A 252 12.27 0.37 -11.56
CA MET A 252 12.38 -0.91 -12.27
C MET A 252 12.94 -0.76 -13.69
N GLY A 253 12.94 0.46 -14.25
CA GLY A 253 13.36 0.70 -15.64
C GLY A 253 12.39 0.11 -16.67
N VAL A 254 11.09 0.17 -16.40
CA VAL A 254 10.02 -0.35 -17.26
C VAL A 254 9.06 0.77 -17.68
N GLU A 255 8.30 0.53 -18.74
CA GLU A 255 7.34 1.52 -19.25
C GLU A 255 6.12 1.67 -18.33
N LEU A 256 5.70 2.92 -18.12
CA LEU A 256 4.42 3.25 -17.48
C LEU A 256 3.39 3.48 -18.58
N VAL A 257 2.33 2.67 -18.59
CA VAL A 257 1.32 2.68 -19.66
C VAL A 257 -0.09 2.85 -19.10
N GLU A 258 -0.97 3.49 -19.87
CA GLU A 258 -2.41 3.52 -19.62
C GLU A 258 -3.13 2.52 -20.53
N GLY A 259 -4.40 2.22 -20.23
CA GLY A 259 -5.20 1.27 -21.03
C GLY A 259 -5.25 1.59 -22.54
N ARG A 260 -5.25 2.89 -22.89
CA ARG A 260 -5.24 3.38 -24.29
C ARG A 260 -3.96 3.06 -25.06
N ASP A 261 -2.85 2.87 -24.35
CA ASP A 261 -1.55 2.54 -24.95
C ASP A 261 -1.46 1.06 -25.30
N LEU A 262 -2.36 0.25 -24.75
CA LEU A 262 -2.43 -1.19 -24.96
C LEU A 262 -3.56 -1.57 -25.93
N PHE A 263 -3.36 -2.66 -26.67
CA PHE A 263 -4.42 -3.31 -27.43
C PHE A 263 -4.16 -4.81 -27.55
N CYS A 264 -5.22 -5.60 -27.69
CA CYS A 264 -5.11 -7.04 -27.86
C CYS A 264 -5.35 -7.44 -29.32
N SER A 265 -4.49 -8.31 -29.86
CA SER A 265 -4.63 -8.86 -31.21
C SER A 265 -4.02 -10.26 -31.27
N GLY A 266 -4.72 -11.22 -31.88
CA GLY A 266 -4.29 -12.61 -31.96
C GLY A 266 -4.15 -13.29 -30.60
N GLY A 267 -4.94 -12.87 -29.60
CA GLY A 267 -4.84 -13.35 -28.23
C GLY A 267 -3.58 -12.90 -27.48
N ARG A 268 -2.87 -11.88 -27.96
CA ARG A 268 -1.67 -11.30 -27.34
C ARG A 268 -1.88 -9.82 -27.05
N VAL A 269 -1.14 -9.28 -26.08
CA VAL A 269 -1.17 -7.86 -25.72
C VAL A 269 -0.02 -7.13 -26.41
N TRP A 270 -0.31 -5.95 -26.94
CA TRP A 270 0.61 -5.09 -27.65
C TRP A 270 0.54 -3.68 -27.08
N MET A 271 1.70 -3.04 -26.93
CA MET A 271 1.87 -1.64 -26.60
C MET A 271 2.11 -0.83 -27.88
N ARG A 272 1.40 0.29 -28.02
CA ARG A 272 1.57 1.23 -29.13
C ARG A 272 2.86 2.02 -28.95
N THR A 273 3.75 1.99 -29.93
CA THR A 273 4.95 2.84 -29.97
C THR A 273 5.08 3.52 -31.33
N THR A 274 5.91 4.56 -31.41
CA THR A 274 6.20 5.26 -32.66
C THR A 274 6.95 4.39 -33.68
N ALA A 275 7.72 3.40 -33.21
CA ALA A 275 8.44 2.44 -34.06
C ALA A 275 7.56 1.25 -34.50
N GLY A 276 6.33 1.15 -33.99
CA GLY A 276 5.40 0.05 -34.24
C GLY A 276 4.95 -0.64 -32.94
N PRO A 277 4.00 -1.59 -33.03
CA PRO A 277 3.51 -2.29 -31.86
C PRO A 277 4.59 -3.20 -31.26
N THR A 278 4.82 -3.07 -29.95
CA THR A 278 5.74 -3.94 -29.20
C THR A 278 4.92 -4.90 -28.35
N ARG A 279 5.26 -6.19 -28.35
CA ARG A 279 4.55 -7.19 -27.54
C ARG A 279 4.78 -6.89 -26.05
N VAL A 280 3.75 -7.09 -25.22
CA VAL A 280 3.83 -7.04 -23.76
C VAL A 280 3.63 -8.45 -23.21
N ASP A 281 4.54 -8.88 -22.33
CA ASP A 281 4.55 -10.24 -21.78
C ASP A 281 4.13 -10.28 -20.31
N VAL A 282 4.41 -9.22 -19.54
CA VAL A 282 4.00 -9.10 -18.14
C VAL A 282 3.48 -7.70 -17.84
N ILE A 283 2.35 -7.63 -17.15
CA ILE A 283 1.71 -6.38 -16.75
C ILE A 283 1.66 -6.33 -15.23
N TYR A 284 2.44 -5.45 -14.63
CA TYR A 284 2.22 -5.05 -13.24
C TYR A 284 1.05 -4.07 -13.19
N ARG A 285 -0.13 -4.57 -12.84
CA ARG A 285 -1.36 -3.78 -12.85
C ARG A 285 -1.51 -2.94 -11.59
N ARG A 286 -1.86 -1.68 -11.78
CA ARG A 286 -2.28 -0.74 -10.73
C ARG A 286 -3.74 -0.31 -10.89
N VAL A 287 -4.52 -1.15 -11.55
CA VAL A 287 -5.93 -0.97 -11.90
C VAL A 287 -6.73 -2.12 -11.30
N ASP A 288 -7.88 -1.81 -10.71
CA ASP A 288 -8.80 -2.80 -10.12
C ASP A 288 -9.38 -3.75 -11.18
N ASP A 289 -9.78 -4.95 -10.75
CA ASP A 289 -10.18 -6.06 -11.63
C ASP A 289 -11.26 -5.66 -12.63
N GLU A 290 -12.30 -4.98 -12.14
CA GLU A 290 -13.49 -4.64 -12.90
C GLU A 290 -13.23 -3.63 -14.02
N PHE A 291 -12.07 -2.96 -14.00
CA PHE A 291 -11.69 -1.95 -14.99
C PHE A 291 -10.67 -2.45 -16.02
N LEU A 292 -10.12 -3.67 -15.86
CA LEU A 292 -9.04 -4.20 -16.71
C LEU A 292 -9.47 -4.58 -18.13
N ASP A 293 -10.68 -5.10 -18.31
CA ASP A 293 -11.15 -5.58 -19.61
C ASP A 293 -12.66 -5.29 -19.79
N PRO A 294 -13.03 -4.29 -20.62
CA PRO A 294 -14.42 -3.94 -20.83
C PRO A 294 -15.25 -5.02 -21.53
N GLN A 295 -14.62 -6.07 -22.10
CA GLN A 295 -15.36 -7.21 -22.66
C GLN A 295 -15.78 -8.24 -21.61
N GLN A 296 -15.17 -8.21 -20.41
CA GLN A 296 -15.41 -9.20 -19.35
C GLN A 296 -16.02 -8.60 -18.08
N PHE A 297 -15.79 -7.31 -17.85
CA PHE A 297 -16.21 -6.59 -16.65
C PHE A 297 -17.04 -5.34 -17.01
N ARG A 298 -16.56 -4.14 -16.66
CA ARG A 298 -17.26 -2.89 -16.88
C ARG A 298 -17.15 -2.41 -18.33
N PRO A 299 -18.24 -2.40 -19.11
CA PRO A 299 -18.19 -2.03 -20.52
C PRO A 299 -17.88 -0.55 -20.75
N ASP A 300 -18.08 0.30 -19.73
CA ASP A 300 -17.75 1.72 -19.71
C ASP A 300 -16.29 2.01 -19.31
N SER A 301 -15.51 0.99 -18.93
CA SER A 301 -14.12 1.18 -18.51
C SER A 301 -13.22 1.59 -19.68
N VAL A 302 -12.38 2.59 -19.43
CA VAL A 302 -11.30 3.05 -20.32
C VAL A 302 -9.91 2.83 -19.72
N LEU A 303 -9.82 2.22 -18.53
CA LEU A 303 -8.57 2.08 -17.78
C LEU A 303 -7.77 0.83 -18.17
N GLY A 304 -8.43 -0.14 -18.80
CA GLY A 304 -7.83 -1.36 -19.30
C GLY A 304 -7.94 -1.49 -20.83
N ALA A 305 -7.61 -2.68 -21.35
CA ALA A 305 -7.63 -2.96 -22.79
C ALA A 305 -8.61 -4.11 -23.11
N PRO A 306 -9.48 -3.97 -24.13
CA PRO A 306 -10.37 -5.05 -24.55
C PRO A 306 -9.60 -6.33 -24.90
N GLY A 307 -9.99 -7.47 -24.33
CA GLY A 307 -9.41 -8.78 -24.61
C GLY A 307 -8.18 -9.14 -23.76
N LEU A 308 -7.82 -8.32 -22.76
CA LEU A 308 -6.72 -8.57 -21.83
C LEU A 308 -6.90 -9.91 -21.10
N MET A 309 -8.12 -10.19 -20.64
CA MET A 309 -8.43 -11.42 -19.90
C MET A 309 -8.32 -12.66 -20.78
N LEU A 310 -8.67 -12.55 -22.06
CA LEU A 310 -8.49 -13.65 -23.02
C LEU A 310 -7.01 -13.92 -23.26
N ALA A 311 -6.19 -12.88 -23.42
CA ALA A 311 -4.75 -13.04 -23.59
C ALA A 311 -4.09 -13.71 -22.37
N ALA A 312 -4.50 -13.31 -21.16
CA ALA A 312 -4.05 -13.93 -19.92
C ALA A 312 -4.49 -15.40 -19.81
N ARG A 313 -5.74 -15.71 -20.17
CA ARG A 313 -6.25 -17.10 -20.16
C ARG A 313 -5.55 -18.00 -21.18
N LEU A 314 -5.09 -17.45 -22.30
CA LEU A 314 -4.28 -18.17 -23.29
C LEU A 314 -2.81 -18.34 -22.86
N GLY A 315 -2.42 -17.80 -21.69
CA GLY A 315 -1.04 -17.85 -21.19
C GLY A 315 -0.08 -16.97 -21.97
N HIS A 316 -0.57 -15.99 -22.74
CA HIS A 316 0.27 -15.14 -23.58
C HIS A 316 0.78 -13.87 -22.88
N VAL A 317 0.18 -13.53 -21.74
CA VAL A 317 0.57 -12.40 -20.87
C VAL A 317 0.30 -12.78 -19.41
N THR A 318 1.18 -12.36 -18.50
CA THR A 318 0.93 -12.46 -17.06
C THR A 318 0.44 -11.13 -16.51
N ILE A 319 -0.62 -11.16 -15.69
CA ILE A 319 -1.14 -9.99 -14.98
C ILE A 319 -0.77 -10.13 -13.50
N ALA A 320 -0.01 -9.19 -12.96
CA ALA A 320 0.52 -9.19 -11.61
C ALA A 320 -0.01 -7.98 -10.82
N ASN A 321 -0.64 -8.12 -9.65
CA ASN A 321 -1.20 -9.36 -9.11
C ASN A 321 -2.29 -9.96 -10.01
N ALA A 322 -2.57 -11.25 -9.84
CA ALA A 322 -3.62 -11.92 -10.59
C ALA A 322 -4.99 -11.29 -10.36
N VAL A 323 -5.87 -11.44 -11.36
CA VAL A 323 -7.28 -11.03 -11.27
C VAL A 323 -8.02 -12.00 -10.35
N GLY A 324 -8.96 -11.50 -9.54
CA GLY A 324 -9.76 -12.30 -8.62
C GLY A 324 -9.16 -12.47 -7.22
N ASN A 325 -8.04 -11.83 -6.90
CA ASN A 325 -7.43 -11.96 -5.58
C ASN A 325 -8.27 -11.34 -4.46
N GLY A 326 -9.24 -10.47 -4.76
CA GLY A 326 -10.03 -9.78 -3.76
C GLY A 326 -10.93 -10.68 -2.90
N VAL A 327 -11.15 -11.94 -3.30
CA VAL A 327 -11.81 -12.91 -2.42
C VAL A 327 -10.93 -13.30 -1.22
N ALA A 328 -9.60 -13.18 -1.32
CA ALA A 328 -8.69 -13.57 -0.25
C ALA A 328 -8.40 -12.48 0.79
N ASP A 329 -8.63 -11.20 0.45
CA ASP A 329 -8.59 -10.09 1.42
C ASP A 329 -10.01 -9.64 1.86
N ASP A 330 -11.01 -10.48 1.65
CA ASP A 330 -12.35 -10.31 2.19
C ASP A 330 -12.34 -10.41 3.73
N LYS A 331 -13.08 -9.54 4.42
CA LYS A 331 -13.09 -9.49 5.89
C LYS A 331 -13.64 -10.75 6.55
N LEU A 332 -14.51 -11.50 5.88
CA LEU A 332 -14.94 -12.79 6.40
C LEU A 332 -13.86 -13.83 6.17
N VAL A 333 -13.23 -13.89 4.98
CA VAL A 333 -12.13 -14.82 4.71
C VAL A 333 -10.98 -14.61 5.69
N TYR A 334 -10.67 -13.36 6.05
CA TYR A 334 -9.69 -13.01 7.08
C TYR A 334 -9.85 -13.87 8.35
N THR A 335 -11.08 -14.13 8.81
CA THR A 335 -11.35 -14.93 10.01
C THR A 335 -10.98 -16.40 9.88
N TYR A 336 -10.91 -16.93 8.66
CA TYR A 336 -10.55 -18.32 8.36
C TYR A 336 -9.05 -18.50 8.07
N VAL A 337 -8.28 -17.42 7.88
CA VAL A 337 -6.85 -17.52 7.52
C VAL A 337 -6.02 -18.38 8.49
N PRO A 338 -6.22 -18.32 9.83
CA PRO A 338 -5.56 -19.25 10.75
C PRO A 338 -5.80 -20.72 10.41
N ASP A 339 -7.03 -21.09 10.06
CA ASP A 339 -7.40 -22.46 9.68
C ASP A 339 -6.88 -22.83 8.29
N LEU A 340 -6.82 -21.87 7.37
CA LEU A 340 -6.21 -22.05 6.06
C LEU A 340 -4.69 -22.29 6.17
N ILE A 341 -4.00 -21.61 7.08
CA ILE A 341 -2.57 -21.85 7.38
C ILE A 341 -2.39 -23.30 7.85
N ARG A 342 -3.20 -23.76 8.82
CA ARG A 342 -3.16 -25.14 9.30
C ARG A 342 -3.46 -26.15 8.20
N TYR A 343 -4.49 -25.87 7.39
CA TYR A 343 -4.94 -26.78 6.33
C TYR A 343 -3.92 -26.92 5.19
N TYR A 344 -3.41 -25.79 4.67
CA TYR A 344 -2.52 -25.82 3.50
C TYR A 344 -1.05 -26.06 3.85
N LEU A 345 -0.59 -25.60 5.01
CA LEU A 345 0.82 -25.66 5.38
C LEU A 345 1.11 -26.70 6.47
N GLY A 346 0.09 -27.15 7.22
CA GLY A 346 0.31 -28.03 8.39
C GLY A 346 1.08 -27.33 9.52
N GLU A 347 1.07 -26.00 9.52
CA GLU A 347 1.80 -25.15 10.47
C GLU A 347 0.80 -24.41 11.39
N GLU A 348 1.23 -24.03 12.61
CA GLU A 348 0.47 -23.07 13.42
C GLU A 348 0.74 -21.63 12.94
N PRO A 349 -0.26 -20.73 12.98
CA PRO A 349 -0.07 -19.33 12.62
C PRO A 349 0.98 -18.65 13.50
N ILE A 350 2.02 -18.08 12.89
CA ILE A 350 3.07 -17.33 13.59
C ILE A 350 2.55 -15.98 14.07
N LEU A 351 1.78 -15.29 13.22
CA LEU A 351 1.12 -14.03 13.55
C LEU A 351 -0.38 -14.29 13.74
N PRO A 352 -0.92 -14.11 14.96
CA PRO A 352 -2.34 -14.26 15.20
C PRO A 352 -3.13 -13.12 14.54
N ASN A 353 -4.40 -13.40 14.26
CA ASN A 353 -5.37 -12.37 13.91
C ASN A 353 -5.78 -11.57 15.16
N VAL A 354 -6.43 -10.43 14.94
CA VAL A 354 -7.31 -9.83 15.95
C VAL A 354 -8.52 -10.74 16.11
N ASP A 355 -8.90 -10.99 17.37
CA ASP A 355 -10.07 -11.82 17.69
C ASP A 355 -11.31 -11.26 17.00
N THR A 356 -11.99 -12.07 16.21
CA THR A 356 -13.07 -11.62 15.33
C THR A 356 -14.26 -12.56 15.41
N TRP A 357 -15.41 -12.01 15.77
CA TRP A 357 -16.68 -12.72 15.78
C TRP A 357 -17.33 -12.67 14.40
N ARG A 358 -17.74 -13.85 13.92
CA ARG A 358 -18.55 -14.02 12.71
C ARG A 358 -20.03 -13.93 13.08
N LEU A 359 -20.69 -12.86 12.68
CA LEU A 359 -22.07 -12.61 13.11
C LEU A 359 -23.11 -13.51 12.44
N GLU A 360 -22.71 -14.29 11.42
CA GLU A 360 -23.54 -15.38 10.88
C GLU A 360 -23.68 -16.56 11.86
N GLU A 361 -22.80 -16.66 12.85
CA GLU A 361 -22.89 -17.67 13.92
C GLU A 361 -23.84 -17.18 15.02
N PRO A 362 -24.91 -17.93 15.36
CA PRO A 362 -25.91 -17.46 16.32
C PRO A 362 -25.34 -17.14 17.71
N GLU A 363 -24.37 -17.92 18.19
CA GLU A 363 -23.73 -17.70 19.49
C GLU A 363 -22.88 -16.43 19.51
N ALA A 364 -22.09 -16.21 18.45
CA ALA A 364 -21.29 -15.01 18.28
C ALA A 364 -22.17 -13.76 18.14
N LEU A 365 -23.27 -13.85 17.39
CA LEU A 365 -24.23 -12.75 17.28
C LEU A 365 -24.85 -12.41 18.64
N ALA A 366 -25.26 -13.40 19.43
CA ALA A 366 -25.80 -13.19 20.75
C ALA A 366 -24.79 -12.49 21.68
N GLU A 367 -23.54 -12.98 21.71
CA GLU A 367 -22.47 -12.38 22.51
C GLU A 367 -22.20 -10.92 22.11
N VAL A 368 -22.10 -10.65 20.80
CA VAL A 368 -21.84 -9.30 20.30
C VAL A 368 -22.98 -8.36 20.62
N LEU A 369 -24.23 -8.80 20.45
CA LEU A 369 -25.40 -8.00 20.78
C LEU A 369 -25.44 -7.61 22.26
N ASP A 370 -25.01 -8.49 23.16
CA ASP A 370 -24.98 -8.23 24.61
C ASP A 370 -23.89 -7.22 25.03
N ARG A 371 -22.85 -7.06 24.20
CA ARG A 371 -21.68 -6.21 24.49
C ARG A 371 -21.37 -5.20 23.40
N LEU A 372 -22.39 -4.80 22.63
CA LEU A 372 -22.30 -3.87 21.50
C LEU A 372 -21.57 -2.55 21.84
N ASP A 373 -21.71 -2.08 23.08
CA ASP A 373 -21.08 -0.86 23.60
C ASP A 373 -19.59 -1.02 23.95
N GLN A 374 -19.03 -2.22 23.80
CA GLN A 374 -17.62 -2.54 24.12
C GLN A 374 -16.81 -2.98 22.90
N LEU A 375 -17.46 -3.13 21.74
CA LEU A 375 -16.88 -3.74 20.55
C LEU A 375 -16.77 -2.76 19.39
N VAL A 376 -15.95 -3.12 18.41
CA VAL A 376 -15.90 -2.45 17.11
C VAL A 376 -16.62 -3.33 16.10
N VAL A 377 -17.62 -2.77 15.42
CA VAL A 377 -18.43 -3.49 14.42
C VAL A 377 -18.16 -2.93 13.03
N LYS A 378 -17.87 -3.82 12.07
CA LYS A 378 -17.44 -3.48 10.71
C LYS A 378 -18.31 -4.20 9.68
N PRO A 379 -18.73 -3.51 8.60
CA PRO A 379 -19.35 -4.19 7.47
C PRO A 379 -18.29 -4.99 6.70
N VAL A 380 -18.68 -6.13 6.12
CA VAL A 380 -17.78 -7.02 5.37
C VAL A 380 -17.30 -6.36 4.08
N ASP A 381 -18.22 -5.85 3.26
CA ASP A 381 -17.92 -5.21 1.96
C ASP A 381 -17.38 -3.76 2.07
N GLY A 382 -17.28 -3.18 3.27
CA GLY A 382 -16.90 -1.77 3.42
C GLY A 382 -15.39 -1.50 3.31
N SER A 383 -14.93 -0.64 2.41
CA SER A 383 -13.52 -0.21 2.37
C SER A 383 -13.26 1.07 3.17
N GLY A 384 -12.04 1.22 3.69
CA GLY A 384 -11.53 2.49 4.23
C GLY A 384 -12.25 3.04 5.47
N GLY A 385 -12.82 2.18 6.30
CA GLY A 385 -13.52 2.56 7.54
C GLY A 385 -14.96 3.05 7.37
N LYS A 386 -15.52 3.05 6.15
CA LYS A 386 -16.93 3.39 5.92
C LYS A 386 -17.85 2.36 6.59
N GLY A 387 -18.80 2.86 7.39
CA GLY A 387 -19.78 2.03 8.11
C GLY A 387 -19.26 1.39 9.41
N LEU A 388 -18.02 1.70 9.82
CA LEU A 388 -17.44 1.31 11.11
C LEU A 388 -18.23 1.95 12.27
N VAL A 389 -18.57 1.17 13.29
CA VAL A 389 -19.10 1.67 14.55
C VAL A 389 -18.17 1.27 15.69
N VAL A 390 -17.71 2.26 16.45
CA VAL A 390 -16.91 2.06 17.67
C VAL A 390 -17.85 2.13 18.86
N GLY A 391 -18.23 0.97 19.40
CA GLY A 391 -19.24 0.83 20.45
C GLY A 391 -19.06 1.79 21.64
N PRO A 392 -17.86 1.91 22.23
CA PRO A 392 -17.64 2.80 23.37
C PRO A 392 -17.84 4.29 23.09
N ASP A 393 -17.71 4.70 21.83
CA ASP A 393 -17.84 6.09 21.39
C ASP A 393 -19.24 6.37 20.79
N ALA A 394 -20.05 5.33 20.57
CA ALA A 394 -21.37 5.41 19.96
C ALA A 394 -22.47 5.78 20.97
N SER A 395 -23.42 6.59 20.54
CA SER A 395 -24.62 6.92 21.31
C SER A 395 -25.58 5.72 21.39
N ARG A 396 -26.49 5.75 22.38
CA ARG A 396 -27.53 4.71 22.51
C ARG A 396 -28.42 4.57 21.28
N GLY A 397 -28.68 5.66 20.56
CA GLY A 397 -29.45 5.64 19.31
C GLY A 397 -28.70 4.90 18.20
N GLU A 398 -27.42 5.24 18.00
CA GLU A 398 -26.56 4.57 17.01
C GLU A 398 -26.38 3.08 17.30
N LEU A 399 -26.28 2.70 18.57
CA LEU A 399 -26.21 1.29 18.98
C LEU A 399 -27.54 0.54 18.72
N ALA A 400 -28.68 1.20 18.90
CA ALA A 400 -29.99 0.61 18.59
C ALA A 400 -30.17 0.39 17.08
N ASP A 401 -29.78 1.37 16.27
CA ASP A 401 -29.81 1.27 14.80
C ASP A 401 -28.82 0.21 14.30
N LEU A 402 -27.64 0.12 14.90
CA LEU A 402 -26.68 -0.93 14.61
C LEU A 402 -27.27 -2.31 14.93
N ARG A 403 -27.84 -2.50 16.13
CA ARG A 403 -28.51 -3.76 16.51
C ARG A 403 -29.55 -4.19 15.49
N ALA A 404 -30.40 -3.27 15.02
CA ALA A 404 -31.42 -3.59 14.01
C ALA A 404 -30.79 -4.06 12.68
N ARG A 405 -29.70 -3.42 12.25
CA ARG A 405 -28.95 -3.82 11.04
C ARG A 405 -28.30 -5.19 11.19
N LEU A 406 -27.67 -5.47 12.34
CA LEU A 406 -27.02 -6.77 12.58
C LEU A 406 -28.04 -7.93 12.61
N LEU A 407 -29.24 -7.70 13.14
CA LEU A 407 -30.31 -8.72 13.12
C LEU A 407 -30.89 -8.94 11.71
N ALA A 408 -30.92 -7.90 10.88
CA ALA A 408 -31.48 -7.97 9.53
C ALA A 408 -30.55 -8.68 8.54
N ASP A 409 -29.24 -8.48 8.66
CA ASP A 409 -28.24 -9.12 7.83
C ASP A 409 -26.98 -9.41 8.67
N PRO A 410 -26.96 -10.48 9.49
CA PRO A 410 -25.80 -10.76 10.34
C PRO A 410 -24.53 -11.06 9.53
N ARG A 411 -24.68 -11.70 8.37
CA ARG A 411 -23.57 -12.09 7.50
C ARG A 411 -22.79 -10.89 6.95
N GLY A 412 -23.47 -9.77 6.71
CA GLY A 412 -22.85 -8.53 6.23
C GLY A 412 -21.89 -7.86 7.21
N TRP A 413 -21.66 -8.42 8.41
CA TRP A 413 -20.91 -7.77 9.48
C TRP A 413 -19.97 -8.71 10.25
N ILE A 414 -18.92 -8.12 10.80
CA ILE A 414 -18.04 -8.74 11.79
C ILE A 414 -17.91 -7.83 13.01
N ALA A 415 -17.55 -8.40 14.15
CA ALA A 415 -17.21 -7.65 15.35
C ALA A 415 -15.84 -8.03 15.87
N GLN A 416 -15.15 -7.08 16.49
CA GLN A 416 -13.80 -7.23 17.05
C GLN A 416 -13.73 -6.51 18.40
N PRO A 417 -12.85 -6.94 19.32
CA PRO A 417 -12.59 -6.17 20.52
C PRO A 417 -11.94 -4.83 20.14
N VAL A 418 -12.08 -3.84 21.01
CA VAL A 418 -11.40 -2.55 20.83
C VAL A 418 -9.92 -2.75 21.17
N VAL A 419 -9.10 -3.10 20.18
CA VAL A 419 -7.66 -3.26 20.36
C VAL A 419 -7.00 -1.90 20.54
N GLN A 420 -6.17 -1.75 21.57
CA GLN A 420 -5.38 -0.54 21.76
C GLN A 420 -4.08 -0.66 20.97
N LEU A 421 -4.04 -0.04 19.80
CA LEU A 421 -2.83 0.01 18.98
C LEU A 421 -1.67 0.63 19.77
N SER A 422 -0.47 0.10 19.57
CA SER A 422 0.75 0.69 20.11
C SER A 422 0.89 2.16 19.71
N THR A 423 1.54 2.94 20.57
CA THR A 423 1.78 4.36 20.37
C THR A 423 3.24 4.67 20.11
N LEU A 424 3.47 5.67 19.26
CA LEU A 424 4.79 6.19 18.91
C LEU A 424 4.88 7.67 19.29
N PRO A 425 6.05 8.13 19.76
CA PRO A 425 6.28 9.55 19.90
C PRO A 425 6.16 10.24 18.55
N THR A 426 5.25 11.20 18.47
CA THR A 426 4.90 11.92 17.24
C THR A 426 4.89 13.41 17.53
N LEU A 427 5.52 14.19 16.67
CA LEU A 427 5.57 15.64 16.76
C LEU A 427 4.25 16.22 16.27
N VAL A 428 3.47 16.79 17.19
CA VAL A 428 2.28 17.57 16.88
C VAL A 428 2.49 19.04 17.28
N GLU A 429 1.51 19.92 17.01
CA GLU A 429 1.62 21.35 17.31
C GLU A 429 2.05 21.62 18.76
N ASP A 430 1.47 20.89 19.72
CA ASP A 430 1.76 21.01 21.16
C ASP A 430 3.04 20.28 21.63
N GLY A 431 3.81 19.70 20.70
CA GLY A 431 5.07 18.97 20.97
C GLY A 431 4.96 17.46 20.83
N MET A 432 5.91 16.73 21.42
CA MET A 432 5.92 15.27 21.32
C MET A 432 4.74 14.69 22.10
N ARG A 433 3.89 13.91 21.42
CA ARG A 433 2.77 13.21 22.03
C ARG A 433 2.67 11.78 21.52
N PRO A 434 2.15 10.84 22.33
CA PRO A 434 1.88 9.49 21.87
C PRO A 434 0.77 9.52 20.83
N ARG A 435 0.97 8.83 19.70
CA ARG A 435 -0.06 8.61 18.68
C ARG A 435 -0.09 7.16 18.26
N HIS A 436 -1.29 6.62 18.06
CA HIS A 436 -1.49 5.24 17.65
C HIS A 436 -0.95 5.01 16.25
N ALA A 437 -0.34 3.84 16.05
CA ALA A 437 0.26 3.49 14.78
C ALA A 437 0.04 2.04 14.41
N ASP A 438 -0.04 1.80 13.10
CA ASP A 438 0.03 0.47 12.50
C ASP A 438 1.29 0.34 11.63
N LEU A 439 1.48 -0.83 11.05
CA LEU A 439 2.57 -1.10 10.13
C LEU A 439 2.07 -1.99 9.00
N ARG A 440 2.40 -1.61 7.77
CA ARG A 440 2.22 -2.44 6.58
C ARG A 440 3.58 -2.91 6.04
N PRO A 441 4.05 -4.13 6.37
CA PRO A 441 5.11 -4.78 5.65
C PRO A 441 4.63 -5.15 4.23
N PHE A 442 5.56 -5.11 3.29
CA PHE A 442 5.32 -5.53 1.92
C PHE A 442 6.11 -6.82 1.64
N ALA A 443 5.44 -7.81 1.06
CA ALA A 443 6.06 -9.04 0.62
C ALA A 443 6.02 -9.14 -0.91
N VAL A 444 7.10 -9.67 -1.48
CA VAL A 444 7.23 -9.98 -2.92
C VAL A 444 7.38 -11.49 -3.07
N ASN A 445 6.53 -12.09 -3.90
CA ASN A 445 6.54 -13.52 -4.20
C ASN A 445 6.98 -13.74 -5.65
N ASP A 446 8.07 -14.48 -5.84
CA ASP A 446 8.58 -14.87 -7.17
C ASP A 446 8.15 -16.27 -7.61
N GLY A 447 7.50 -17.03 -6.72
CA GLY A 447 7.04 -18.41 -6.93
C GLY A 447 7.88 -19.45 -6.20
N GLU A 448 9.13 -19.13 -5.88
CA GLU A 448 10.02 -19.98 -5.09
C GLU A 448 10.10 -19.49 -3.64
N ASN A 449 10.15 -18.19 -3.45
CA ASN A 449 10.30 -17.56 -2.15
C ASN A 449 9.37 -16.34 -1.98
N VAL A 450 8.91 -16.14 -0.73
CA VAL A 450 8.22 -14.91 -0.33
C VAL A 450 9.20 -14.06 0.45
N TRP A 451 9.74 -13.03 -0.20
CA TRP A 451 10.65 -12.07 0.42
C TRP A 451 9.86 -10.94 1.09
N VAL A 452 10.10 -10.68 2.36
CA VAL A 452 9.48 -9.56 3.09
C VAL A 452 10.47 -8.40 3.19
N LEU A 453 10.04 -7.23 2.75
CA LEU A 453 10.82 -6.00 2.86
C LEU A 453 11.15 -5.72 4.33
N PRO A 454 12.43 -5.58 4.76
CA PRO A 454 12.79 -5.31 6.15
C PRO A 454 12.47 -3.86 6.55
N GLY A 455 11.17 -3.60 6.71
CA GLY A 455 10.55 -2.31 6.91
C GLY A 455 9.09 -2.34 6.47
N GLY A 456 8.49 -1.19 6.35
CA GLY A 456 7.10 -1.08 5.94
C GLY A 456 6.57 0.32 6.15
N LEU A 457 5.35 0.55 5.68
CA LEU A 457 4.68 1.83 5.86
C LEU A 457 4.10 1.87 7.28
N THR A 458 4.71 2.64 8.17
CA THR A 458 4.10 2.96 9.46
C THR A 458 3.15 4.13 9.25
N ARG A 459 1.86 3.95 9.53
CA ARG A 459 0.86 5.03 9.51
C ARG A 459 0.51 5.43 10.92
N VAL A 460 0.22 6.72 11.13
CA VAL A 460 -0.02 7.31 12.44
C VAL A 460 -1.32 8.10 12.43
N ALA A 461 -2.19 7.85 13.40
CA ALA A 461 -3.38 8.65 13.62
C ALA A 461 -2.98 9.96 14.31
N LEU A 462 -2.88 11.06 13.55
CA LEU A 462 -2.45 12.37 14.08
C LEU A 462 -3.44 12.99 15.09
N PRO A 463 -4.77 12.87 14.93
CA PRO A 463 -5.70 13.37 15.93
C PRO A 463 -5.58 12.62 17.26
N GLU A 464 -5.65 13.34 18.38
CA GLU A 464 -5.51 12.73 19.71
C GLU A 464 -6.61 11.69 19.98
N GLY A 465 -6.20 10.50 20.42
CA GLY A 465 -7.11 9.41 20.81
C GLY A 465 -7.80 8.69 19.65
N GLN A 466 -7.56 9.06 18.39
CA GLN A 466 -8.11 8.30 17.27
C GLN A 466 -7.34 7.00 17.03
N LEU A 467 -8.09 5.93 16.79
CA LEU A 467 -7.57 4.61 16.40
C LEU A 467 -7.54 4.44 14.87
N VAL A 468 -8.18 5.34 14.12
CA VAL A 468 -8.25 5.29 12.67
C VAL A 468 -7.01 5.97 12.08
N VAL A 469 -6.14 5.16 11.48
CA VAL A 469 -4.86 5.57 10.88
C VAL A 469 -4.95 5.78 9.36
N ASN A 470 -6.16 5.92 8.81
CA ASN A 470 -6.35 6.03 7.36
C ASN A 470 -5.79 7.35 6.82
N SER A 471 -4.89 7.26 5.84
CA SER A 471 -4.25 8.42 5.19
C SER A 471 -5.27 9.39 4.57
N SER A 472 -6.42 8.88 4.12
CA SER A 472 -7.50 9.72 3.56
C SER A 472 -8.20 10.61 4.60
N GLN A 473 -7.94 10.41 5.89
CA GLN A 473 -8.51 11.18 7.00
C GLN A 473 -7.46 11.98 7.79
N GLY A 474 -6.31 12.27 7.18
CA GLY A 474 -5.25 13.07 7.81
C GLY A 474 -4.27 12.28 8.67
N GLY A 475 -4.09 10.99 8.38
CA GLY A 475 -3.01 10.18 8.95
C GLY A 475 -1.62 10.57 8.39
N GLY A 476 -0.60 10.56 9.24
CA GLY A 476 0.80 10.76 8.84
C GLY A 476 1.54 9.44 8.64
N SER A 477 2.79 9.48 8.16
CA SER A 477 3.68 8.32 8.14
C SER A 477 4.96 8.56 8.91
N LYS A 478 5.61 7.45 9.24
CA LYS A 478 6.95 7.39 9.81
C LYS A 478 7.80 6.44 8.97
N ASP A 479 9.11 6.68 8.93
CA ASP A 479 10.05 5.63 8.51
C ASP A 479 10.05 4.50 9.55
N THR A 480 10.22 3.26 9.08
CA THR A 480 10.28 2.06 9.91
C THR A 480 11.67 1.45 9.82
N TRP A 481 12.48 1.63 10.88
CA TRP A 481 13.83 1.12 10.98
C TRP A 481 13.82 -0.29 11.55
N VAL A 482 14.15 -1.27 10.72
CA VAL A 482 14.47 -2.61 11.15
C VAL A 482 15.98 -2.69 11.37
N LEU A 483 16.38 -3.03 12.59
CA LEU A 483 17.80 -3.15 12.94
C LEU A 483 18.36 -4.49 12.47
N ASP A 484 19.66 -4.55 12.21
CA ASP A 484 20.38 -5.80 11.97
C ASP A 484 20.73 -6.49 13.30
N ASP A 485 20.90 -7.82 13.29
CA ASP A 485 21.22 -8.56 14.52
C ASP A 485 22.62 -8.17 14.99
N SER A 486 22.72 -7.66 16.21
CA SER A 486 24.02 -7.51 16.86
C SER A 486 24.54 -8.92 17.19
N VAL A 487 25.54 -9.41 16.47
CA VAL A 487 26.37 -10.50 17.01
C VAL A 487 26.95 -9.98 18.31
N THR A 488 26.42 -10.47 19.43
CA THR A 488 27.05 -10.32 20.73
C THR A 488 28.42 -10.96 20.59
N THR A 489 29.48 -10.16 20.59
CA THR A 489 30.87 -10.62 20.51
C THR A 489 31.25 -11.35 21.80
N GLY A 490 30.82 -12.61 21.92
CA GLY A 490 31.48 -13.62 22.75
C GLY A 490 32.51 -14.36 21.91
N PRO A 491 33.69 -14.72 22.44
CA PRO A 491 34.71 -15.39 21.65
C PRO A 491 34.28 -16.83 21.40
N VAL A 492 33.82 -17.13 20.18
CA VAL A 492 33.67 -18.51 19.72
C VAL A 492 34.70 -18.74 18.63
N ALA A 493 35.66 -19.61 18.95
CA ALA A 493 36.72 -20.03 18.06
C ALA A 493 36.15 -20.85 16.89
N GLY A 494 36.56 -20.47 15.68
CA GLY A 494 36.85 -21.40 14.59
C GLY A 494 35.66 -22.04 13.87
N ILE A 495 34.94 -21.25 13.05
CA ILE A 495 34.36 -21.76 11.79
C ILE A 495 34.60 -20.68 10.73
N VAL A 496 35.38 -21.03 9.70
CA VAL A 496 35.67 -20.17 8.54
C VAL A 496 34.50 -20.27 7.55
N PRO A 497 33.82 -19.18 7.18
CA PRO A 497 32.91 -19.19 6.03
C PRO A 497 33.70 -18.98 4.73
N SER A 498 33.35 -19.74 3.69
CA SER A 498 33.88 -19.60 2.33
C SER A 498 33.60 -18.21 1.73
N PRO A 499 34.44 -17.73 0.80
CA PRO A 499 34.36 -16.36 0.27
C PRO A 499 33.23 -16.20 -0.76
N ASN A 500 32.37 -15.20 -0.54
CA ASN A 500 31.46 -14.66 -1.56
C ASN A 500 32.27 -13.78 -2.56
N PRO A 501 32.14 -13.97 -3.88
CA PRO A 501 32.81 -13.15 -4.87
C PRO A 501 31.88 -12.00 -5.32
N SER A 502 31.77 -10.95 -4.50
CA SER A 502 31.29 -9.61 -4.91
C SER A 502 31.42 -8.63 -3.75
N GLY A 503 32.67 -8.22 -3.48
CA GLY A 503 32.96 -7.20 -2.49
C GLY A 503 32.58 -5.81 -2.99
N ALA A 504 31.46 -5.29 -2.51
CA ALA A 504 31.19 -3.85 -2.43
C ALA A 504 30.96 -3.52 -0.95
N GLY A 505 31.92 -2.82 -0.33
CA GLY A 505 31.87 -2.49 1.10
C GLY A 505 30.73 -1.51 1.40
N VAL A 506 30.20 -1.57 2.63
CA VAL A 506 29.05 -0.78 3.12
C VAL A 506 29.16 0.74 2.83
N GLY A 507 30.37 1.27 2.69
CA GLY A 507 30.60 2.66 2.29
C GLY A 507 30.21 3.00 0.83
N SER A 508 30.21 2.05 -0.10
CA SER A 508 29.79 2.30 -1.49
C SER A 508 28.27 2.32 -1.65
N ILE A 509 27.53 1.62 -0.78
CA ILE A 509 26.06 1.56 -0.80
C ILE A 509 25.44 2.89 -0.36
N VAL A 510 26.06 3.56 0.61
CA VAL A 510 25.63 4.90 1.07
C VAL A 510 25.94 5.97 0.02
N ALA A 511 27.03 5.81 -0.74
CA ALA A 511 27.37 6.70 -1.85
C ALA A 511 26.41 6.52 -3.05
N ASP A 512 26.13 5.29 -3.49
CA ASP A 512 25.24 5.03 -4.62
C ASP A 512 23.78 5.48 -4.38
N GLN A 513 23.32 5.45 -3.12
CA GLN A 513 22.00 5.98 -2.76
C GLN A 513 21.96 7.52 -2.73
N ALA A 514 23.10 8.19 -2.61
CA ALA A 514 23.21 9.64 -2.46
C ALA A 514 23.59 10.38 -3.76
N THR A 515 24.29 9.75 -4.72
CA THR A 515 24.94 10.48 -5.84
C THR A 515 24.37 10.30 -7.24
N ALA A 516 23.24 9.61 -7.47
CA ALA A 516 22.64 9.58 -8.82
C ALA A 516 22.19 10.99 -9.28
N PRO A 517 22.85 11.63 -10.27
CA PRO A 517 22.46 12.97 -10.72
C PRO A 517 21.22 12.89 -11.62
N VAL A 518 20.25 13.77 -11.38
CA VAL A 518 18.96 13.85 -12.10
C VAL A 518 19.06 14.68 -13.40
N THR A 519 20.26 15.03 -13.87
CA THR A 519 20.42 15.84 -15.09
C THR A 519 21.64 15.43 -15.89
N ALA A 520 21.43 14.52 -16.85
CA ALA A 520 22.28 14.42 -18.04
C ALA A 520 21.35 14.24 -19.25
N ALA A 521 21.24 15.29 -20.06
CA ALA A 521 20.63 15.19 -21.37
C ALA A 521 21.46 14.21 -22.21
N ILE A 522 20.81 13.20 -22.79
CA ILE A 522 21.45 12.26 -23.69
C ILE A 522 21.86 13.03 -24.96
N PRO A 523 23.12 12.96 -25.41
CA PRO A 523 23.51 13.53 -26.69
C PRO A 523 22.90 12.69 -27.82
N LEU A 524 22.20 13.34 -28.74
CA LEU A 524 21.80 12.75 -30.02
C LEU A 524 23.06 12.31 -30.78
N LEU A 525 23.26 11.00 -30.90
CA LEU A 525 24.23 10.42 -31.83
C LEU A 525 23.72 10.70 -33.26
N GLY A 526 24.38 11.64 -33.93
CA GLY A 526 24.23 11.87 -35.36
C GLY A 526 25.03 10.82 -36.13
N ASP A 527 24.35 10.13 -37.04
CA ASP A 527 24.95 9.22 -38.02
C ASP A 527 25.95 9.95 -38.93
N GLY A 528 27.14 9.36 -39.05
CA GLY A 528 28.15 9.74 -40.03
C GLY A 528 28.22 8.74 -41.18
N ALA A 529 28.06 9.26 -42.40
CA ALA A 529 28.49 8.74 -43.71
C ALA A 529 27.72 7.52 -44.28
N ALA A 530 27.34 7.44 -45.57
CA ALA A 530 27.49 8.30 -46.73
C ALA A 530 26.62 7.75 -47.89
N ALA A 531 25.98 8.60 -48.70
CA ALA A 531 25.87 8.49 -50.17
C ALA A 531 24.96 9.61 -50.74
N SER A 532 25.50 10.36 -51.69
CA SER A 532 24.94 11.54 -52.38
C SER A 532 24.07 11.16 -53.62
N PRO A 533 23.68 12.11 -54.51
CA PRO A 533 22.55 13.05 -54.38
C PRO A 533 21.56 12.90 -55.56
N HIS A 534 20.36 13.51 -55.51
CA HIS A 534 19.80 14.34 -56.60
C HIS A 534 18.37 14.84 -56.30
N HIS A 535 18.11 16.03 -56.85
CA HIS A 535 16.85 16.78 -56.98
C HIS A 535 16.29 17.60 -55.81
N ARG A 536 16.51 18.92 -55.97
CA ARG A 536 15.86 20.06 -55.32
C ARG A 536 14.36 20.10 -55.67
N HIS A 537 13.50 20.41 -54.70
CA HIS A 537 12.40 21.39 -54.82
C HIS A 537 12.00 21.90 -53.42
N ARG A 538 11.80 23.22 -53.30
CA ARG A 538 11.31 23.93 -52.09
C ARG A 538 9.77 24.04 -52.10
N PRO A 539 9.13 24.38 -50.98
CA PRO A 539 7.84 23.83 -50.55
C PRO A 539 6.63 24.73 -50.87
N GLU A 540 5.46 24.11 -50.99
CA GLU A 540 4.14 24.77 -50.93
C GLU A 540 3.31 24.22 -49.76
N SER A 541 2.93 25.15 -48.88
CA SER A 541 1.71 25.25 -48.05
C SER A 541 1.20 24.04 -47.25
N SER A 542 1.26 24.20 -45.91
CA SER A 542 0.52 23.45 -44.89
C SER A 542 -1.00 23.75 -44.92
N PRO A 543 -1.88 22.75 -44.63
CA PRO A 543 -3.32 22.95 -44.52
C PRO A 543 -3.73 23.20 -43.06
N GLN A 544 -3.69 24.46 -42.63
CA GLN A 544 -4.33 24.91 -41.38
C GLN A 544 -4.78 26.37 -41.55
N ASP A 545 -5.85 26.63 -42.30
CA ASP A 545 -6.49 27.96 -42.31
C ASP A 545 -7.89 27.98 -42.99
N GLU A 546 -8.78 27.01 -42.70
CA GLU A 546 -10.17 27.04 -43.24
C GLU A 546 -11.33 26.90 -42.24
N ASP A 547 -11.12 26.87 -40.92
CA ASP A 547 -12.22 26.67 -39.94
C ASP A 547 -12.56 27.89 -39.05
N ALA A 548 -12.01 29.07 -39.34
CA ALA A 548 -12.27 30.29 -38.59
C ALA A 548 -13.66 30.96 -38.82
N PRO A 549 -14.31 30.92 -40.01
CA PRO A 549 -15.55 31.68 -40.22
C PRO A 549 -16.81 30.99 -39.66
N VAL A 550 -16.78 29.67 -39.40
CA VAL A 550 -17.95 28.88 -38.98
C VAL A 550 -18.20 28.99 -37.46
N ARG A 551 -17.16 29.27 -36.67
CA ARG A 551 -17.27 29.40 -35.20
C ARG A 551 -17.89 30.73 -34.73
N GLN A 552 -17.78 31.80 -35.52
CA GLN A 552 -18.36 33.11 -35.14
C GLN A 552 -19.88 33.20 -35.38
N GLN A 553 -20.43 32.45 -36.33
CA GLN A 553 -21.89 32.44 -36.57
C GLN A 553 -22.69 31.63 -35.53
N GLN A 554 -22.11 30.58 -34.95
CA GLN A 554 -22.80 29.78 -33.92
C GLN A 554 -22.83 30.47 -32.54
N GLN A 555 -21.87 31.32 -32.21
CA GLN A 555 -21.88 32.08 -30.96
C GLN A 555 -22.91 33.24 -30.95
N GLN A 556 -23.27 33.79 -32.11
CA GLN A 556 -24.29 34.84 -32.20
C GLN A 556 -25.74 34.31 -32.10
N GLN A 557 -25.98 33.04 -32.43
CA GLN A 557 -27.33 32.43 -32.32
C GLN A 557 -27.68 31.96 -30.90
N GLN A 558 -26.72 31.64 -30.04
CA GLN A 558 -27.00 31.22 -28.65
C GLN A 558 -27.25 32.40 -27.68
N GLN A 559 -26.91 33.63 -28.04
CA GLN A 559 -27.17 34.81 -27.19
C GLN A 559 -28.59 35.41 -27.34
N GLN A 560 -29.41 34.94 -28.29
CA GLN A 560 -30.77 35.48 -28.54
C GLN A 560 -31.93 34.67 -27.92
N GLN A 561 -31.66 33.61 -27.13
CA GLN A 561 -32.72 32.79 -26.51
C GLN A 561 -32.61 32.62 -24.98
N ARG A 562 -32.51 33.72 -24.22
CA ARG A 562 -32.77 33.71 -22.76
C ARG A 562 -33.85 34.72 -22.37
N PRO A 563 -34.99 34.31 -21.80
CA PRO A 563 -35.99 35.24 -21.28
C PRO A 563 -35.61 35.76 -19.89
N SER A 564 -35.87 37.05 -19.68
CA SER A 564 -35.58 37.85 -18.49
C SER A 564 -36.65 37.66 -17.39
N ARG A 565 -36.24 37.46 -16.14
CA ARG A 565 -37.07 37.76 -14.95
C ARG A 565 -36.25 38.42 -13.85
N ARG A 566 -36.79 39.55 -13.38
CA ARG A 566 -36.26 40.53 -12.42
C ARG A 566 -36.15 40.01 -10.97
N PRO A 567 -35.33 40.66 -10.12
CA PRO A 567 -35.29 40.42 -8.68
C PRO A 567 -36.28 41.32 -7.92
N THR A 568 -36.92 40.80 -6.88
CA THR A 568 -37.68 41.57 -5.87
C THR A 568 -36.97 41.51 -4.52
N ARG A 569 -36.86 42.67 -3.85
CA ARG A 569 -36.31 42.92 -2.51
C ARG A 569 -37.41 43.43 -1.58
N GLY A 570 -37.30 43.09 -0.28
CA GLY A 570 -37.96 43.73 0.89
C GLY A 570 -39.20 42.98 1.41
N GLU A 571 -39.47 42.75 2.71
CA GLU A 571 -38.99 43.29 4.01
C GLU A 571 -39.42 42.36 5.20
N ALA A 572 -38.69 42.49 6.32
CA ALA A 572 -38.93 42.28 7.78
C ALA A 572 -40.09 41.42 8.40
N GLU A 573 -39.69 40.50 9.31
CA GLU A 573 -40.09 40.17 10.74
C GLU A 573 -41.57 40.20 11.26
N PRO A 574 -41.89 39.69 12.48
CA PRO A 574 -41.54 38.43 13.17
C PRO A 574 -42.76 37.72 13.87
N CYS A 575 -42.58 36.47 14.33
CA CYS A 575 -43.11 35.89 15.58
C CYS A 575 -42.45 34.55 15.87
#